data_AF-A0A968PZ51-F1
#
_entry.id   AF-A0A968PZ51-F1
#
_cell.length_a   1.000
_cell.length_b   1.000
_cell.length_c   1.000
_cell.angle_alpha   90.00
_cell.angle_beta   90.00
_cell.angle_gamma   90.00
#
_symmetry.space_group_name_H-M   'P 1'
#
loop_
_entity.id
_entity.type
_entity.pdbx_description
1 polymer ?
#
loop_
_entity_poly.entity_id
_entity_poly.type
_entity_poly.pdbx_seq_one_letter_code
_entity_poly.pdbx_strand_id
1 'polypeptide(L)'
;MTQPLYESSPVDTLSTASDYSAPGHSAGATGGATADSRTSQPAPSQPALSPFVQRHIGPRADAVAEMLAQLGYGSLEELISATVPAGIRRSQDLDLAAGLDEPSALHRLRTLAAKNQVWRSFMGLGYANTLTPLVIQRNVLENPGWYTQYTPYQPEIAQGRLEALLNFQTMVSDLTAMEIANASLLDEGTAAAEAMTLAFNARKQKSCRTFWVSQGCHPQTLEVVKTRAQPLGIEVVVGDHCTLTFDTPVFGLLLQYPATDG
;
A
#
# COMPACT_ATOMS: atom_id res chain seq x y z
N MET A 1 -14.83 -5.36 43.40
CA MET A 1 -14.58 -6.74 42.91
C MET A 1 -14.05 -6.60 41.49
N THR A 2 -12.72 -6.48 41.29
CA THR A 2 -11.76 -7.58 41.00
C THR A 2 -12.14 -8.34 39.73
N GLN A 3 -11.37 -8.44 38.64
CA GLN A 3 -10.00 -8.03 38.26
C GLN A 3 -9.89 -8.08 36.71
N PRO A 4 -8.84 -7.51 36.09
CA PRO A 4 -8.58 -7.53 34.65
C PRO A 4 -7.78 -8.77 34.21
N LEU A 5 -7.97 -9.25 32.98
CA LEU A 5 -7.14 -10.29 32.36
C LEU A 5 -6.46 -9.73 31.11
N TYR A 6 -5.22 -9.26 31.29
CA TYR A 6 -4.23 -9.16 30.23
C TYR A 6 -2.97 -9.83 30.75
N GLU A 7 -2.84 -11.13 30.49
CA GLU A 7 -1.60 -11.87 30.73
C GLU A 7 -0.75 -11.83 29.46
N SER A 8 0.38 -11.16 29.59
CA SER A 8 1.51 -11.18 28.66
C SER A 8 2.12 -12.59 28.63
N SER A 9 2.12 -13.24 27.46
CA SER A 9 2.92 -14.46 27.26
C SER A 9 4.37 -14.13 26.88
N PRO A 10 5.37 -14.93 27.32
CA PRO A 10 6.78 -14.64 27.17
C PRO A 10 7.27 -14.89 25.74
N VAL A 11 8.23 -14.08 25.31
CA VAL A 11 9.04 -14.28 24.11
C VAL A 11 10.00 -15.44 24.37
N ASP A 12 9.76 -16.60 23.76
CA ASP A 12 10.70 -17.71 23.79
C ASP A 12 11.96 -17.35 22.99
N THR A 13 13.05 -17.16 23.72
CA THR A 13 14.42 -17.10 23.23
C THR A 13 14.93 -18.53 22.98
N LEU A 14 14.87 -19.00 21.74
CA LEU A 14 15.58 -20.22 21.36
C LEU A 14 17.00 -19.91 20.88
N SER A 15 17.88 -20.01 21.88
CA SER A 15 19.26 -20.50 21.88
C SER A 15 19.89 -20.86 20.55
N THR A 16 21.06 -20.25 20.34
CA THR A 16 22.18 -20.67 19.51
C THR A 16 22.51 -22.16 19.62
N ALA A 17 22.75 -22.79 18.47
CA ALA A 17 23.58 -23.98 18.35
C ALA A 17 24.41 -23.90 17.07
N SER A 18 25.66 -23.51 17.26
CA SER A 18 26.80 -23.75 16.39
C SER A 18 26.98 -25.25 16.16
N ASP A 19 27.41 -25.65 14.96
CA ASP A 19 28.51 -26.59 14.73
C ASP A 19 28.34 -27.33 13.39
N TYR A 20 29.09 -26.89 12.39
CA TYR A 20 29.55 -27.80 11.33
C TYR A 20 30.94 -27.35 10.87
N SER A 21 31.96 -27.90 11.53
CA SER A 21 33.37 -27.80 11.12
C SER A 21 33.74 -29.05 10.32
N ALA A 22 34.21 -28.87 9.08
CA ALA A 22 34.80 -29.95 8.27
C ALA A 22 36.33 -29.99 8.47
N PRO A 23 36.96 -31.18 8.46
CA PRO A 23 38.30 -31.39 8.98
C PRO A 23 39.43 -30.97 8.02
N GLY A 24 40.48 -30.37 8.60
CA GLY A 24 41.73 -30.07 7.93
C GLY A 24 42.62 -31.30 7.71
N HIS A 25 43.40 -31.26 6.64
CA HIS A 25 44.53 -32.15 6.40
C HIS A 25 45.82 -31.33 6.44
N SER A 26 46.73 -31.73 7.33
CA SER A 26 48.07 -31.17 7.48
C SER A 26 49.08 -31.99 6.68
N ALA A 27 49.88 -31.32 5.84
CA ALA A 27 51.17 -31.82 5.39
C ALA A 27 52.13 -30.63 5.28
N GLY A 28 53.27 -30.71 5.98
CA GLY A 28 54.31 -29.68 5.96
C GLY A 28 55.38 -29.93 4.89
N ALA A 29 56.03 -28.84 4.44
CA ALA A 29 57.42 -28.85 3.96
C ALA A 29 57.97 -27.40 3.83
N THR A 30 59.02 -27.15 4.61
CA THR A 30 60.23 -26.33 4.42
C THR A 30 60.38 -25.31 3.26
N GLY A 31 60.75 -24.08 3.62
CA GLY A 31 61.99 -23.40 3.18
C GLY A 31 61.95 -22.47 1.96
N GLY A 32 62.37 -21.21 2.14
CA GLY A 32 62.89 -20.34 1.07
C GLY A 32 62.42 -18.88 1.13
N ALA A 33 63.33 -17.96 1.46
CA ALA A 33 63.10 -16.52 1.45
C ALA A 33 63.38 -15.93 0.06
N THR A 34 62.47 -15.09 -0.47
CA THR A 34 62.80 -14.00 -1.42
C THR A 34 61.66 -12.98 -1.57
N ALA A 35 62.08 -11.70 -1.56
CA ALA A 35 61.59 -10.54 -2.30
C ALA A 35 60.12 -10.06 -2.17
N ASP A 36 60.03 -8.91 -1.51
CA ASP A 36 59.02 -7.85 -1.52
C ASP A 36 58.24 -7.70 -2.85
N SER A 37 56.99 -8.18 -2.85
CA SER A 37 55.97 -7.76 -3.80
C SER A 37 54.87 -7.08 -3.01
N ARG A 38 54.71 -5.76 -3.18
CA ARG A 38 53.56 -5.01 -2.67
C ARG A 38 52.30 -5.61 -3.28
N THR A 39 51.67 -6.52 -2.55
CA THR A 39 50.30 -6.97 -2.81
C THR A 39 49.41 -5.75 -2.67
N SER A 40 49.00 -5.16 -3.79
CA SER A 40 47.82 -4.30 -3.85
C SER A 40 46.65 -5.14 -3.36
N GLN A 41 46.21 -4.89 -2.13
CA GLN A 41 44.96 -5.46 -1.64
C GLN A 41 43.85 -5.08 -2.65
N PRO A 42 43.08 -6.04 -3.18
CA PRO A 42 41.90 -5.70 -3.94
C PRO A 42 41.00 -4.85 -3.04
N ALA A 43 40.47 -3.76 -3.60
CA ALA A 43 39.51 -2.90 -2.93
C ALA A 43 38.44 -3.76 -2.24
N PRO A 44 37.98 -3.40 -1.03
CA PRO A 44 37.02 -4.22 -0.29
C PRO A 44 35.84 -4.51 -1.20
N SER A 45 35.70 -5.77 -1.59
CA SER A 45 34.64 -6.24 -2.47
C SER A 45 33.33 -5.93 -1.75
N GLN A 46 32.52 -5.05 -2.33
CA GLN A 46 31.18 -4.80 -1.82
C GLN A 46 30.49 -6.15 -1.62
N PRO A 47 29.81 -6.36 -0.47
CA PRO A 47 29.12 -7.62 -0.23
C PRO A 47 28.21 -7.90 -1.42
N ALA A 48 28.27 -9.12 -1.94
CA ALA A 48 27.49 -9.50 -3.11
C ALA A 48 26.01 -9.18 -2.83
N LEU A 49 25.44 -8.28 -3.64
CA LEU A 49 24.04 -7.89 -3.52
C LEU A 49 23.16 -9.13 -3.57
N SER A 50 22.09 -9.18 -2.79
CA SER A 50 21.19 -10.33 -2.82
C SER A 50 20.58 -10.49 -4.22
N PRO A 51 20.21 -11.72 -4.64
CA PRO A 51 19.63 -11.95 -5.97
C PRO A 51 18.38 -11.09 -6.27
N PHE A 52 17.56 -10.79 -5.25
CA PHE A 52 16.42 -9.87 -5.40
C PHE A 52 16.88 -8.45 -5.72
N VAL A 53 17.86 -7.92 -4.98
CA VAL A 53 18.40 -6.57 -5.22
C VAL A 53 19.00 -6.48 -6.62
N GLN A 54 19.69 -7.52 -7.08
CA GLN A 54 20.21 -7.58 -8.44
C GLN A 54 19.09 -7.65 -9.50
N ARG A 55 17.95 -8.28 -9.23
CA ARG A 55 16.81 -8.27 -10.16
C ARG A 55 16.04 -6.94 -10.16
N HIS A 56 16.00 -6.27 -9.01
CA HIS A 56 15.27 -5.03 -8.80
C HIS A 56 16.02 -3.81 -9.35
N ILE A 57 17.34 -3.72 -9.12
CA ILE A 57 18.17 -2.63 -9.60
C ILE A 57 18.60 -2.92 -11.04
N GLY A 58 18.19 -2.04 -11.96
CA GLY A 58 18.50 -2.14 -13.39
C GLY A 58 19.99 -1.93 -13.71
N PRO A 59 20.60 -0.78 -13.35
CA PRO A 59 22.00 -0.48 -13.64
C PRO A 59 22.96 -1.50 -13.03
N ARG A 60 23.89 -1.99 -13.85
CA ARG A 60 24.97 -2.90 -13.45
C ARG A 60 26.22 -2.11 -13.09
N ALA A 61 27.21 -2.77 -12.50
CA ALA A 61 28.39 -2.09 -11.93
C ALA A 61 29.17 -1.25 -12.97
N ASP A 62 29.27 -1.75 -14.20
CA ASP A 62 29.84 -1.06 -15.35
C ASP A 62 29.02 0.17 -15.75
N ALA A 63 27.70 0.05 -15.89
CA ALA A 63 26.81 1.17 -16.18
C ALA A 63 26.84 2.23 -15.06
N VAL A 64 26.88 1.81 -13.80
CA VAL A 64 27.02 2.73 -12.65
C VAL A 64 28.34 3.50 -12.72
N ALA A 65 29.44 2.83 -13.06
CA ALA A 65 30.74 3.49 -13.21
C ALA A 65 30.74 4.51 -14.37
N GLU A 66 30.13 4.17 -15.51
CA GLU A 66 29.98 5.08 -16.64
C GLU A 66 29.13 6.31 -16.28
N MET A 67 27.97 6.10 -15.64
CA MET A 67 27.10 7.17 -15.18
C MET A 67 27.79 8.10 -14.17
N LEU A 68 28.54 7.53 -13.22
CA LEU A 68 29.31 8.30 -12.24
C LEU A 68 30.40 9.16 -12.91
N ALA A 69 31.14 8.58 -13.86
CA ALA A 69 32.15 9.30 -14.61
C ALA A 69 31.55 10.48 -15.41
N GLN A 70 30.38 10.29 -16.02
CA GLN A 70 29.67 11.36 -16.73
C GLN A 70 29.22 12.49 -15.80
N LEU A 71 28.84 12.16 -14.56
CA LEU A 71 28.45 13.14 -13.53
C LEU A 71 29.66 13.76 -12.80
N GLY A 72 30.88 13.24 -13.02
CA GLY A 72 32.10 13.74 -12.39
C GLY A 72 32.33 13.25 -10.95
N TYR A 73 31.73 12.13 -10.55
CA TYR A 73 31.91 11.52 -9.22
C TYR A 73 32.69 10.21 -9.30
N GLY A 74 33.50 9.92 -8.29
CA GLY A 74 34.28 8.69 -8.18
C GLY A 74 33.53 7.51 -7.54
N SER A 75 32.40 7.77 -6.86
CA SER A 75 31.58 6.72 -6.22
C SER A 75 30.13 7.16 -5.97
N LEU A 76 29.25 6.19 -5.75
CA LEU A 76 27.87 6.46 -5.30
C LEU A 76 27.85 7.19 -3.94
N GLU A 77 28.77 6.87 -3.04
CA GLU A 77 28.86 7.50 -1.72
C GLU A 77 29.21 8.99 -1.82
N GLU A 78 30.11 9.34 -2.74
CA GLU A 78 30.47 10.73 -3.04
C GLU A 78 29.27 11.50 -3.62
N LEU A 79 28.58 10.91 -4.60
CA LEU A 79 27.37 11.48 -5.19
C LEU A 79 26.27 11.72 -4.13
N ILE A 80 26.02 10.73 -3.27
CA ILE A 80 25.03 10.84 -2.19
C ILE A 80 25.42 11.93 -1.20
N SER A 81 26.70 12.00 -0.82
CA SER A 81 27.22 13.02 0.12
C SER A 81 27.11 14.43 -0.44
N ALA A 82 27.27 14.60 -1.76
CA ALA A 82 27.07 15.89 -2.44
C ALA A 82 25.58 16.26 -2.60
N THR A 83 24.68 15.28 -2.64
CA THR A 83 23.25 15.48 -2.91
C THR A 83 22.43 15.68 -1.64
N VAL A 84 22.68 14.90 -0.59
CA VAL A 84 21.88 14.89 0.64
C VAL A 84 22.58 15.72 1.72
N PRO A 85 21.97 16.81 2.23
CA PRO A 85 22.58 17.63 3.28
C PRO A 85 22.89 16.81 4.54
N ALA A 86 24.12 16.95 5.05
CA ALA A 86 24.60 16.16 6.19
C ALA A 86 23.74 16.31 7.45
N GLY A 87 23.14 17.48 7.69
CA GLY A 87 22.31 17.74 8.86
C GLY A 87 21.00 16.93 8.92
N ILE A 88 20.55 16.37 7.81
CA ILE A 88 19.37 15.49 7.73
C ILE A 88 19.73 14.06 7.30
N ARG A 89 21.00 13.79 7.01
CA ARG A 89 21.46 12.46 6.60
C ARG A 89 21.50 11.55 7.82
N ARG A 90 20.82 10.41 7.74
CA ARG A 90 20.86 9.40 8.81
C ARG A 90 22.27 8.83 8.94
N SER A 91 22.80 8.81 10.15
CA SER A 91 24.17 8.36 10.47
C SER A 91 24.29 6.87 10.77
N GLN A 92 23.17 6.17 10.89
CA GLN A 92 23.09 4.75 11.20
C GLN A 92 22.32 4.01 10.12
N ASP A 93 22.57 2.71 10.00
CA ASP A 93 21.78 1.85 9.12
C ASP A 93 20.33 1.75 9.60
N LEU A 94 19.45 1.29 8.70
CA LEU A 94 18.08 0.98 9.10
C LEU A 94 18.10 -0.21 10.05
N ASP A 95 17.42 -0.09 11.19
CA ASP A 95 17.16 -1.21 12.09
C ASP A 95 16.07 -2.12 11.49
N LEU A 96 16.49 -2.94 10.53
CA LEU A 96 15.66 -3.91 9.82
C LEU A 96 16.35 -5.28 9.82
N ALA A 97 15.56 -6.34 9.87
CA ALA A 97 16.07 -7.69 9.68
C ALA A 97 16.77 -7.81 8.31
N ALA A 98 17.77 -8.69 8.24
CA ALA A 98 18.44 -9.00 6.99
C ALA A 98 17.44 -9.39 5.89
N GLY A 99 17.68 -8.89 4.68
CA GLY A 99 16.83 -9.19 3.53
C GLY A 99 16.78 -10.69 3.24
N LEU A 100 15.58 -11.21 3.03
CA LEU A 100 15.37 -12.59 2.61
C LEU A 100 15.51 -12.71 1.08
N ASP A 101 15.92 -13.89 0.60
CA ASP A 101 15.70 -14.25 -0.79
C ASP A 101 14.20 -14.42 -1.09
N GLU A 102 13.83 -14.41 -2.38
CA GLU A 102 12.43 -14.46 -2.81
C GLU A 102 11.68 -15.72 -2.35
N PRO A 103 12.20 -16.95 -2.56
CA PRO A 103 11.59 -18.16 -2.00
C PRO A 103 11.35 -18.09 -0.49
N SER A 104 12.34 -17.64 0.28
CA SER A 104 12.25 -17.51 1.74
C SER A 104 11.22 -16.45 2.16
N ALA A 105 11.17 -15.31 1.48
CA ALA A 105 10.17 -14.27 1.72
C ALA A 105 8.75 -14.78 1.44
N LEU A 106 8.55 -15.48 0.31
CA LEU A 106 7.26 -16.05 -0.05
C LEU A 106 6.82 -17.14 0.93
N HIS A 107 7.75 -18.01 1.37
CA HIS A 107 7.47 -19.02 2.38
C HIS A 107 7.04 -18.37 3.70
N ARG A 108 7.78 -17.37 4.17
CA ARG A 108 7.44 -16.62 5.39
C ARG A 108 6.06 -15.97 5.29
N LEU A 109 5.75 -15.32 4.17
CA LEU A 109 4.43 -14.72 3.93
C LEU A 109 3.31 -15.76 3.91
N ARG A 110 3.52 -16.94 3.31
CA ARG A 110 2.56 -18.04 3.35
C ARG A 110 2.32 -18.55 4.77
N THR A 111 3.38 -18.69 5.57
CA THR A 111 3.26 -19.10 6.98
C THR A 111 2.47 -18.09 7.80
N LEU A 112 2.63 -16.78 7.53
CA LEU A 112 1.82 -15.74 8.16
C LEU A 112 0.36 -15.79 7.69
N ALA A 113 0.14 -15.88 6.37
CA ALA A 113 -1.19 -15.95 5.79
C ALA A 113 -1.98 -17.18 6.26
N ALA A 114 -1.31 -18.31 6.52
CA ALA A 114 -1.92 -19.53 7.06
C ALA A 114 -2.50 -19.36 8.48
N LYS A 115 -2.17 -18.28 9.19
CA LYS A 115 -2.80 -17.93 10.47
C LYS A 115 -4.20 -17.33 10.30
N ASN A 116 -4.52 -16.80 9.13
CA ASN A 116 -5.85 -16.27 8.84
C ASN A 116 -6.85 -17.43 8.67
N GLN A 117 -8.07 -17.22 9.15
CA GLN A 117 -9.17 -18.16 8.95
C GLN A 117 -10.12 -17.61 7.90
N VAL A 118 -10.39 -18.37 6.85
CA VAL A 118 -11.32 -17.98 5.78
C VAL A 118 -12.70 -18.54 6.10
N TRP A 119 -13.58 -17.69 6.63
CA TRP A 119 -14.95 -18.04 6.98
C TRP A 119 -15.92 -17.70 5.84
N ARG A 120 -17.10 -18.34 5.86
CA ARG A 120 -18.26 -17.84 5.12
C ARG A 120 -18.85 -16.67 5.91
N SER A 121 -18.43 -15.46 5.56
CA SER A 121 -18.85 -14.25 6.25
C SER A 121 -20.13 -13.67 5.64
N PHE A 122 -21.20 -13.64 6.42
CA PHE A 122 -22.47 -13.00 6.07
C PHE A 122 -22.70 -11.71 6.87
N MET A 123 -21.62 -11.00 7.21
CA MET A 123 -21.69 -9.77 7.99
C MET A 123 -22.33 -8.62 7.22
N GLY A 124 -22.25 -8.63 5.87
CA GLY A 124 -22.75 -7.54 5.04
C GLY A 124 -21.93 -6.27 5.23
N LEU A 125 -22.57 -5.18 5.66
CA LEU A 125 -21.93 -3.89 5.96
C LEU A 125 -21.09 -3.35 4.79
N GLY A 126 -21.57 -3.49 3.55
CA GLY A 126 -20.89 -3.00 2.34
C GLY A 126 -19.88 -3.97 1.74
N TYR A 127 -19.62 -5.12 2.39
CA TYR A 127 -18.72 -6.15 1.87
C TYR A 127 -19.44 -7.48 1.71
N ALA A 128 -19.64 -7.89 0.46
CA ALA A 128 -20.20 -9.20 0.12
C ALA A 128 -19.16 -10.03 -0.64
N ASN A 129 -19.11 -11.33 -0.35
CA ASN A 129 -18.26 -12.23 -1.13
C ASN A 129 -18.72 -12.27 -2.59
N THR A 130 -17.78 -12.42 -3.51
CA THR A 130 -18.06 -12.49 -4.95
C THR A 130 -17.18 -13.53 -5.62
N LEU A 131 -17.68 -14.09 -6.73
CA LEU A 131 -16.90 -14.98 -7.58
C LEU A 131 -16.23 -14.16 -8.66
N THR A 132 -14.97 -13.78 -8.45
CA THR A 132 -14.15 -13.16 -9.49
C THR A 132 -13.97 -14.16 -10.64
N PRO A 133 -14.46 -13.88 -11.86
CA PRO A 133 -14.28 -14.79 -12.99
C PRO A 133 -12.80 -15.07 -13.22
N LEU A 134 -12.42 -16.35 -13.31
CA LEU A 134 -11.01 -16.76 -13.41
C LEU A 134 -10.29 -16.15 -14.63
N VAL A 135 -11.03 -15.88 -15.70
CA VAL A 135 -10.49 -15.19 -16.89
C VAL A 135 -10.09 -13.75 -16.57
N ILE A 136 -10.81 -13.05 -15.70
CA ILE A 136 -10.48 -11.69 -15.25
C ILE A 136 -9.29 -11.75 -14.27
N GLN A 137 -9.35 -12.65 -13.30
CA GLN A 137 -8.25 -12.82 -12.33
C GLN A 137 -6.92 -13.05 -13.05
N ARG A 138 -6.87 -14.04 -13.95
CA ARG A 138 -5.62 -14.44 -14.61
C ARG A 138 -5.12 -13.43 -15.64
N ASN A 139 -6.01 -12.84 -16.44
CA ASN A 139 -5.60 -12.02 -17.59
C ASN A 139 -5.57 -10.51 -17.32
N VAL A 140 -6.14 -10.06 -16.18
CA VAL A 140 -6.14 -8.65 -15.76
C VAL A 140 -5.39 -8.49 -14.43
N LEU A 141 -5.89 -9.07 -13.34
CA LEU A 141 -5.34 -8.84 -11.99
C LEU A 141 -3.92 -9.40 -11.82
N GLU A 142 -3.66 -10.58 -12.38
CA GLU A 142 -2.35 -11.26 -12.31
C GLU A 142 -1.46 -10.97 -13.53
N ASN A 143 -1.85 -10.01 -14.39
CA ASN A 143 -1.12 -9.68 -15.61
C ASN A 143 -0.44 -8.30 -15.52
N PRO A 144 0.91 -8.23 -15.54
CA PRO A 144 1.63 -6.95 -15.44
C PRO A 144 1.33 -5.97 -16.57
N GLY A 145 0.83 -6.43 -17.73
CA GLY A 145 0.38 -5.54 -18.80
C GLY A 145 -0.78 -4.61 -18.38
N TRP A 146 -1.54 -4.99 -17.36
CA TRP A 146 -2.67 -4.21 -16.84
C TRP A 146 -2.33 -3.38 -15.59
N TYR A 147 -1.45 -3.87 -14.71
CA TYR A 147 -1.21 -3.22 -13.41
C TYR A 147 0.11 -2.45 -13.29
N THR A 148 1.03 -2.53 -14.26
CA THR A 148 2.30 -1.77 -14.18
C THR A 148 2.21 -0.36 -14.76
N GLN A 149 1.23 -0.10 -15.62
CA GLN A 149 0.98 1.22 -16.18
C GLN A 149 0.36 2.15 -15.14
N TYR A 150 0.66 3.45 -15.23
CA TYR A 150 0.08 4.48 -14.37
C TYR A 150 -1.08 5.22 -15.05
N THR A 151 -1.52 6.32 -14.43
CA THR A 151 -2.57 7.22 -14.93
C THR A 151 -2.42 7.48 -16.44
N PRO A 152 -3.51 7.42 -17.22
CA PRO A 152 -3.50 7.61 -18.67
C PRO A 152 -3.30 9.07 -19.10
N TYR A 153 -2.16 9.68 -18.72
CA TYR A 153 -1.79 11.04 -19.15
C TYR A 153 -1.47 11.12 -20.65
N GLN A 154 -1.10 10.01 -21.27
CA GLN A 154 -0.84 9.88 -22.71
C GLN A 154 -1.92 8.99 -23.33
N PRO A 155 -3.06 9.56 -23.77
CA PRO A 155 -4.24 8.78 -24.15
C PRO A 155 -3.99 7.86 -25.36
N GLU A 156 -3.14 8.24 -26.30
CA GLU A 156 -2.86 7.50 -27.54
C GLU A 156 -2.27 6.11 -27.27
N ILE A 157 -1.52 5.96 -26.17
CA ILE A 157 -0.91 4.70 -25.74
C ILE A 157 -1.65 4.06 -24.55
N ALA A 158 -2.86 4.53 -24.26
CA ALA A 158 -3.66 4.13 -23.11
C ALA A 158 -5.11 3.74 -23.44
N GLN A 159 -5.45 3.67 -24.73
CA GLN A 159 -6.84 3.44 -25.18
C GLN A 159 -7.48 2.20 -24.55
N GLY A 160 -6.75 1.09 -24.39
CA GLY A 160 -7.31 -0.13 -23.80
C GLY A 160 -7.87 0.05 -22.38
N ARG A 161 -7.14 0.75 -21.48
CA ARG A 161 -7.63 1.01 -20.12
C ARG A 161 -8.63 2.16 -20.06
N LEU A 162 -8.50 3.16 -20.94
CA LEU A 162 -9.48 4.24 -21.06
C LEU A 162 -10.85 3.71 -21.50
N GLU A 163 -10.89 2.78 -22.44
CA GLU A 163 -12.12 2.11 -22.87
C GLU A 163 -12.73 1.28 -21.72
N ALA A 164 -11.91 0.54 -20.97
CA ALA A 164 -12.39 -0.19 -19.79
C ALA A 164 -12.98 0.73 -18.70
N LEU A 165 -12.37 1.92 -18.49
CA LEU A 165 -12.90 2.94 -17.58
C LEU A 165 -14.19 3.57 -18.11
N LEU A 166 -14.30 3.77 -19.43
CA LEU A 166 -15.54 4.23 -20.04
C LEU A 166 -16.67 3.21 -19.85
N ASN A 167 -16.37 1.92 -20.02
CA ASN A 167 -17.32 0.84 -19.75
C ASN A 167 -17.75 0.83 -18.27
N PHE A 168 -16.84 1.10 -17.34
CA PHE A 168 -17.18 1.27 -15.92
C PHE A 168 -18.14 2.46 -15.71
N GLN A 169 -17.85 3.61 -16.32
CA GLN A 169 -18.72 4.78 -16.23
C GLN A 169 -20.11 4.50 -16.80
N THR A 170 -20.19 3.88 -17.98
CA THR A 170 -21.46 3.48 -18.60
C THR A 170 -22.22 2.50 -17.72
N MET A 171 -21.57 1.46 -17.19
CA MET A 171 -22.20 0.50 -16.27
C MET A 171 -22.78 1.19 -15.02
N VAL A 172 -22.03 2.11 -14.40
CA VAL A 172 -22.50 2.86 -13.23
C VAL A 172 -23.68 3.76 -13.61
N SER A 173 -23.58 4.50 -14.72
CA SER A 173 -24.67 5.35 -15.22
C SER A 173 -25.94 4.56 -15.52
N ASP A 174 -25.84 3.41 -16.19
CA ASP A 174 -26.97 2.55 -16.52
C ASP A 174 -27.65 1.99 -15.26
N LEU A 175 -26.87 1.52 -14.27
CA LEU A 175 -27.40 0.95 -13.03
C LEU A 175 -28.01 2.00 -12.10
N THR A 176 -27.45 3.20 -12.07
CA THR A 176 -27.93 4.30 -11.20
C THR A 176 -28.94 5.21 -11.87
N ALA A 177 -29.11 5.09 -13.19
CA ALA A 177 -29.86 6.00 -14.04
C ALA A 177 -29.41 7.46 -13.94
N MET A 178 -28.14 7.71 -13.60
CA MET A 178 -27.55 9.05 -13.52
C MET A 178 -26.83 9.42 -14.81
N GLU A 179 -26.92 10.70 -15.20
CA GLU A 179 -26.39 11.21 -16.47
C GLU A 179 -24.87 11.06 -16.61
N ILE A 180 -24.14 11.12 -15.49
CA ILE A 180 -22.68 11.06 -15.47
C ILE A 180 -22.18 10.22 -14.29
N ALA A 181 -21.07 9.50 -14.53
CA ALA A 181 -20.29 8.80 -13.53
C ALA A 181 -18.80 9.12 -13.73
N ASN A 182 -18.02 9.11 -12.66
CA ASN A 182 -16.56 9.26 -12.74
C ASN A 182 -15.88 7.88 -12.91
N ALA A 183 -14.55 7.89 -13.06
CA ALA A 183 -13.73 6.69 -13.25
C ALA A 183 -13.29 6.03 -11.93
N SER A 184 -14.18 5.99 -10.91
CA SER A 184 -14.00 5.50 -9.52
C SER A 184 -13.59 6.54 -8.45
N LEU A 185 -13.81 6.16 -7.19
CA LEU A 185 -13.30 6.78 -5.96
C LEU A 185 -12.66 5.69 -5.08
N LEU A 186 -12.15 6.06 -3.90
CA LEU A 186 -11.39 5.15 -3.04
C LEU A 186 -12.25 4.05 -2.40
N ASP A 187 -13.37 4.42 -1.78
CA ASP A 187 -14.31 3.51 -1.13
C ASP A 187 -15.70 4.17 -0.99
N GLU A 188 -16.70 3.42 -0.50
CA GLU A 188 -18.08 3.90 -0.32
C GLU A 188 -18.17 5.09 0.66
N GLY A 189 -17.50 5.01 1.81
CA GLY A 189 -17.59 6.04 2.84
C GLY A 189 -17.02 7.38 2.37
N THR A 190 -15.88 7.34 1.68
CA THR A 190 -15.27 8.52 1.07
C THR A 190 -16.09 9.05 -0.09
N ALA A 191 -16.69 8.19 -0.93
CA ALA A 191 -17.63 8.62 -1.97
C ALA A 191 -18.86 9.35 -1.40
N ALA A 192 -19.42 8.86 -0.30
CA ALA A 192 -20.51 9.51 0.41
C ALA A 192 -20.10 10.89 0.99
N ALA A 193 -18.88 11.01 1.50
CA ALA A 193 -18.35 12.29 1.97
C ALA A 193 -18.06 13.29 0.82
N GLU A 194 -17.63 12.81 -0.34
CA GLU A 194 -17.51 13.65 -1.55
C GLU A 194 -18.89 14.10 -2.04
N ALA A 195 -19.91 13.24 -1.99
CA ALA A 195 -21.30 13.63 -2.29
C ALA A 195 -21.82 14.71 -1.33
N MET A 196 -21.55 14.58 -0.02
CA MET A 196 -21.82 15.65 0.96
C MET A 196 -21.10 16.95 0.58
N THR A 197 -19.83 16.89 0.20
CA THR A 197 -19.03 18.06 -0.16
C THR A 197 -19.55 18.73 -1.45
N LEU A 198 -19.94 17.93 -2.44
CA LEU A 198 -20.58 18.41 -3.67
C LEU A 198 -21.90 19.13 -3.35
N ALA A 199 -22.78 18.52 -2.54
CA ALA A 199 -24.03 19.13 -2.11
C ALA A 199 -23.78 20.42 -1.31
N PHE A 200 -22.78 20.41 -0.43
CA PHE A 200 -22.39 21.59 0.33
C PHE A 200 -21.98 22.72 -0.60
N ASN A 201 -21.13 22.48 -1.60
CA ASN A 201 -20.68 23.53 -2.52
C ASN A 201 -21.81 24.05 -3.42
N ALA A 202 -22.70 23.16 -3.87
CA ALA A 202 -23.86 23.48 -4.71
C ALA A 202 -25.01 24.18 -3.95
N ARG A 203 -24.99 24.19 -2.60
CA ARG A 203 -26.09 24.75 -1.79
C ARG A 203 -26.38 26.21 -2.12
N LYS A 204 -27.67 26.54 -2.23
CA LYS A 204 -28.16 27.92 -2.45
C LYS A 204 -28.04 28.77 -1.17
N GLN A 205 -28.50 28.24 -0.04
CA GLN A 205 -28.43 28.91 1.25
C GLN A 205 -27.05 28.71 1.90
N LYS A 206 -26.16 29.69 1.74
CA LYS A 206 -24.76 29.57 2.23
C LYS A 206 -24.63 29.45 3.75
N SER A 207 -25.63 29.92 4.51
CA SER A 207 -25.73 29.79 5.96
C SER A 207 -26.19 28.40 6.42
N CYS A 208 -26.83 27.60 5.57
CA CYS A 208 -27.19 26.22 5.90
C CYS A 208 -25.92 25.36 5.91
N ARG A 209 -25.67 24.69 7.04
CA ARG A 209 -24.48 23.85 7.26
C ARG A 209 -24.83 22.47 7.80
N THR A 210 -26.11 22.14 7.86
CA THR A 210 -26.60 20.87 8.38
C THR A 210 -26.75 19.88 7.23
N PHE A 211 -26.05 18.75 7.32
CA PHE A 211 -26.18 17.59 6.45
C PHE A 211 -26.88 16.48 7.20
N TRP A 212 -27.89 15.87 6.60
CA TRP A 212 -28.65 14.81 7.25
C TRP A 212 -28.25 13.44 6.72
N VAL A 213 -28.12 12.45 7.60
CA VAL A 213 -27.71 11.09 7.24
C VAL A 213 -28.63 10.07 7.89
N SER A 214 -29.09 9.10 7.12
CA SER A 214 -29.90 8.01 7.64
C SER A 214 -29.11 7.14 8.60
N GLN A 215 -29.69 6.79 9.74
CA GLN A 215 -29.15 5.79 10.67
C GLN A 215 -29.06 4.40 10.03
N GLY A 216 -29.74 4.17 8.91
CA GLY A 216 -29.66 2.95 8.11
C GLY A 216 -28.43 2.86 7.21
N CYS A 217 -27.56 3.88 7.15
CA CYS A 217 -26.28 3.79 6.48
C CYS A 217 -25.29 2.90 7.23
N HIS A 218 -24.30 2.37 6.50
CA HIS A 218 -23.25 1.57 7.13
C HIS A 218 -22.49 2.38 8.19
N PRO A 219 -22.16 1.79 9.35
CA PRO A 219 -21.57 2.52 10.47
C PRO A 219 -20.23 3.17 10.11
N GLN A 220 -19.40 2.51 9.30
CA GLN A 220 -18.15 3.09 8.79
C GLN A 220 -18.37 4.27 7.85
N THR A 221 -19.44 4.25 7.04
CA THR A 221 -19.82 5.36 6.16
C THR A 221 -20.22 6.58 6.99
N LEU A 222 -21.02 6.38 8.04
CA LEU A 222 -21.40 7.45 8.98
C LEU A 222 -20.16 8.11 9.60
N GLU A 223 -19.20 7.31 10.04
CA GLU A 223 -18.00 7.81 10.73
C GLU A 223 -17.09 8.59 9.77
N VAL A 224 -16.91 8.11 8.53
CA VAL A 224 -16.16 8.84 7.50
C VAL A 224 -16.83 10.18 7.16
N VAL A 225 -18.16 10.20 7.00
CA VAL A 225 -18.90 11.43 6.71
C VAL A 225 -18.77 12.44 7.85
N LYS A 226 -18.93 12.02 9.11
CA LYS A 226 -18.72 12.87 10.29
C LYS A 226 -17.30 13.43 10.36
N THR A 227 -16.30 12.57 10.14
CA THR A 227 -14.88 12.95 10.17
C THR A 227 -14.56 14.00 9.11
N ARG A 228 -15.11 13.85 7.90
CA ARG A 228 -14.93 14.80 6.80
C ARG A 228 -15.71 16.10 6.99
N ALA A 229 -16.85 16.05 7.68
CA ALA A 229 -17.67 17.21 7.99
C ALA A 229 -17.03 18.15 9.03
N GLN A 230 -16.35 17.58 10.04
CA GLN A 230 -15.78 18.31 11.16
C GLN A 230 -14.84 19.48 10.77
N PRO A 231 -13.78 19.29 9.95
CA PRO A 231 -12.88 20.40 9.59
C PRO A 231 -13.57 21.46 8.71
N LEU A 232 -14.66 21.08 8.06
CA LEU A 232 -15.48 21.99 7.27
C LEU A 232 -16.55 22.69 8.11
N GLY A 233 -16.68 22.42 9.42
CA GLY A 233 -17.73 22.97 10.26
C GLY A 233 -19.14 22.66 9.74
N ILE A 234 -19.32 21.47 9.15
CA ILE A 234 -20.62 20.93 8.75
C ILE A 234 -21.21 20.17 9.94
N GLU A 235 -22.46 20.44 10.27
CA GLU A 235 -23.20 19.69 11.27
C GLU A 235 -23.82 18.46 10.63
N VAL A 236 -23.47 17.26 11.12
CA VAL A 236 -24.05 16.00 10.63
C VAL A 236 -25.10 15.52 11.61
N VAL A 237 -26.36 15.49 11.17
CA VAL A 237 -27.49 14.98 11.94
C VAL A 237 -27.80 13.56 11.47
N VAL A 238 -27.76 12.60 12.39
CA VAL A 238 -28.10 11.20 12.11
C VAL A 238 -29.48 10.90 12.69
N GLY A 239 -30.36 10.25 11.92
CA GLY A 239 -31.68 9.86 12.43
C GLY A 239 -32.42 8.86 11.55
N ASP A 240 -33.64 8.53 11.95
CA ASP A 240 -34.55 7.71 11.16
C ASP A 240 -35.16 8.54 10.01
N HIS A 241 -35.00 8.03 8.78
CA HIS A 241 -35.49 8.70 7.57
C HIS A 241 -37.02 8.59 7.44
N CYS A 242 -37.65 7.63 8.12
CA CYS A 242 -39.11 7.49 8.14
C CYS A 242 -39.80 8.56 8.99
N THR A 243 -39.11 9.10 10.01
CA THR A 243 -39.66 10.13 10.91
C THR A 243 -39.06 11.51 10.65
N LEU A 244 -38.30 11.67 9.57
CA LEU A 244 -37.61 12.91 9.27
C LEU A 244 -38.60 14.05 8.99
N THR A 245 -38.52 15.11 9.79
CA THR A 245 -39.19 16.39 9.53
C THR A 245 -38.16 17.42 9.07
N PHE A 246 -38.53 18.26 8.10
CA PHE A 246 -37.66 19.31 7.54
C PHE A 246 -37.74 20.62 8.35
N ASP A 247 -37.96 20.52 9.66
CA ASP A 247 -38.07 21.68 10.55
C ASP A 247 -36.72 22.42 10.68
N THR A 248 -35.62 21.67 10.57
CA THR A 248 -34.26 22.23 10.45
C THR A 248 -33.85 22.25 8.97
N PRO A 249 -33.43 23.41 8.42
CA PRO A 249 -32.93 23.47 7.06
C PRO A 249 -31.67 22.61 6.87
N VAL A 250 -31.73 21.67 5.93
CA VAL A 250 -30.60 20.81 5.54
C VAL A 250 -30.18 21.12 4.09
N PHE A 251 -28.89 21.02 3.79
CA PHE A 251 -28.40 21.25 2.42
C PHE A 251 -28.33 19.97 1.58
N GLY A 252 -28.44 18.81 2.21
CA GLY A 252 -28.39 17.51 1.55
C GLY A 252 -28.74 16.38 2.51
N LEU A 253 -29.08 15.23 1.93
CA LEU A 253 -29.39 14.00 2.65
C LEU A 253 -28.59 12.83 2.07
N LEU A 254 -28.16 11.92 2.93
CA LEU A 254 -27.58 10.64 2.55
C LEU A 254 -28.48 9.50 3.03
N LEU A 255 -28.94 8.68 2.10
CA LEU A 255 -29.76 7.49 2.34
C LEU A 255 -29.01 6.26 1.82
N GLN A 256 -29.10 5.14 2.55
CA GLN A 256 -28.60 3.84 2.11
C GLN A 256 -29.72 3.07 1.43
N TYR A 257 -29.41 2.36 0.34
CA TYR A 257 -30.38 1.53 -0.35
C TYR A 257 -29.74 0.26 -0.93
N PRO A 258 -30.10 -0.95 -0.47
CA PRO A 258 -30.89 -1.24 0.74
C PRO A 258 -30.21 -0.76 2.03
N ALA A 259 -30.93 -0.68 3.14
CA ALA A 259 -30.37 -0.26 4.42
C ALA A 259 -29.33 -1.27 4.94
N THR A 260 -28.52 -0.86 5.92
CA THR A 260 -27.43 -1.67 6.47
C THR A 260 -27.88 -2.99 7.12
N ASP A 261 -29.16 -3.08 7.49
CA ASP A 261 -29.80 -4.23 8.11
C ASP A 261 -30.58 -5.13 7.13
N GLY A 262 -30.61 -4.78 5.84
CA GLY A 262 -31.18 -5.60 4.75
C GLY A 262 -32.50 -5.08 4.21
#